data_AF-A0A2L0F014-F1
#
_entry.id   AF-A0A2L0F014-F1
#
_cell.length_a   1.000
_cell.length_b   1.000
_cell.length_c   1.000
_cell.angle_alpha   90.00
_cell.angle_beta   90.00
_cell.angle_gamma   90.00
#
_symmetry.space_group_name_H-M   'P 1'
#
loop_
_entity.id
_entity.type
_entity.pdbx_description
1 polymer ?
#
loop_
_entity_poly.entity_id
_entity_poly.type
_entity_poly.pdbx_seq_one_letter_code
_entity_poly.pdbx_strand_id
1 'polypeptide(L)'
;MRIVNAPVITAMPMPQKPVTSAALLATAAHLNFRATSRDRSGSTLGVLVDASGAQQFLVIATGGEEGTWTLASALPVGLVPFLLYESAANVLRGGSLSEDGSIDYYGARYTIESWFDGNTRAAKVSGSA
;
A
#
# COMPACT_ATOMS: atom_id res chain seq x y z
N MET A 1 34.55 6.19 -41.42
CA MET A 1 33.98 5.32 -40.38
C MET A 1 32.74 6.02 -39.83
N ARG A 2 31.54 5.57 -40.19
CA ARG A 2 30.27 6.23 -39.81
C ARG A 2 29.80 5.63 -38.48
N ILE A 3 29.65 6.47 -37.46
CA ILE A 3 29.02 6.09 -36.19
C ILE A 3 27.50 6.14 -36.43
N VAL A 4 26.85 4.99 -36.34
CA VAL A 4 25.39 4.89 -36.32
C VAL A 4 24.91 5.21 -34.90
N ASN A 5 24.28 6.38 -34.72
CA ASN A 5 23.57 6.67 -33.48
C ASN A 5 22.33 5.78 -33.41
N ALA A 6 22.32 4.82 -32.49
CA ALA A 6 21.10 4.12 -32.11
C ALA A 6 20.16 5.11 -31.38
N PRO A 7 18.85 5.06 -31.60
CA PRO A 7 17.91 5.89 -30.85
C PRO A 7 17.95 5.47 -29.37
N VAL A 8 18.33 6.40 -28.49
CA VAL A 8 18.07 6.29 -27.05
C VAL A 8 16.56 6.28 -26.89
N ILE A 9 15.98 5.09 -26.68
CA ILE A 9 14.59 4.97 -26.25
C ILE A 9 14.58 5.46 -24.80
N THR A 10 14.17 6.72 -24.61
CA THR A 10 13.85 7.25 -23.29
C THR A 10 12.66 6.44 -22.78
N ALA A 11 12.92 5.45 -21.92
CA ALA A 11 11.87 4.72 -21.24
C ALA A 11 11.02 5.77 -20.51
N MET A 12 9.76 5.92 -20.92
CA MET A 12 8.80 6.74 -20.19
C MET A 12 8.67 6.11 -18.80
N PRO A 13 8.80 6.87 -17.69
CA PRO A 13 8.55 6.31 -16.38
C PRO A 13 7.12 5.76 -16.36
N MET A 14 6.99 4.44 -16.28
CA MET A 14 5.70 3.83 -15.99
C MET A 14 5.30 4.26 -14.58
N PRO A 15 4.02 4.63 -14.34
CA PRO A 15 3.56 4.97 -13.01
C PRO A 15 3.96 3.86 -12.03
N GLN A 16 4.94 4.13 -11.17
CA GLN A 16 5.42 3.11 -10.25
C GLN A 16 4.35 2.89 -9.19
N LYS A 17 3.82 1.67 -9.08
CA LYS A 17 2.92 1.32 -7.97
C LYS A 17 3.65 1.59 -6.64
N PRO A 18 2.96 2.04 -5.58
CA PRO A 18 3.65 2.31 -4.33
C PRO A 18 4.24 1.03 -3.76
N VAL A 19 5.50 1.10 -3.34
CA VAL A 19 6.25 -0.05 -2.86
C VAL A 19 5.98 -0.32 -1.38
N THR A 20 5.93 -1.62 -1.03
CA THR A 20 5.89 -2.05 0.37
C THR A 20 7.30 -2.11 0.92
N SER A 21 7.48 -1.68 2.17
CA SER A 21 8.78 -1.76 2.86
C SER A 21 8.73 -2.71 4.06
N ALA A 22 9.87 -3.26 4.45
CA ALA A 22 9.97 -4.12 5.64
C ALA A 22 9.60 -3.35 6.91
N ALA A 23 9.93 -2.06 6.97
CA ALA A 23 9.57 -1.18 8.08
C ALA A 23 8.05 -1.00 8.23
N LEU A 24 7.34 -0.90 7.09
CA LEU A 24 5.87 -0.85 7.11
C LEU A 24 5.29 -2.13 7.71
N LEU A 25 5.74 -3.30 7.24
CA LEU A 25 5.23 -4.60 7.71
C LEU A 25 5.55 -4.81 9.20
N ALA A 26 6.78 -4.52 9.62
CA ALA A 26 7.20 -4.59 11.01
C ALA A 26 6.33 -3.70 11.91
N THR A 27 6.02 -2.48 11.47
CA THR A 27 5.13 -1.57 12.22
C THR A 27 3.70 -2.11 12.24
N ALA A 28 3.17 -2.52 11.09
CA ALA A 28 1.81 -3.01 10.96
C ALA A 28 1.57 -4.27 11.82
N ALA A 29 2.55 -5.17 11.95
CA ALA A 29 2.46 -6.38 12.76
C ALA A 29 2.06 -6.13 14.23
N HIS A 30 2.30 -4.94 14.76
CA HIS A 30 1.94 -4.55 16.13
C HIS A 30 0.58 -3.83 16.23
N LEU A 31 -0.13 -3.63 15.12
CA LEU A 31 -1.38 -2.90 15.06
C LEU A 31 -2.59 -3.83 14.94
N ASN A 32 -3.75 -3.31 15.32
CA ASN A 32 -5.03 -3.98 15.15
C ASN A 32 -5.82 -3.34 14.01
N PHE A 33 -6.60 -4.15 13.30
CA PHE A 33 -7.56 -3.62 12.34
C PHE A 33 -8.84 -3.21 13.06
N ARG A 34 -9.31 -1.98 12.80
CA ARG A 34 -10.61 -1.50 13.24
C ARG A 34 -11.46 -1.16 12.03
N ALA A 35 -12.55 -1.90 11.84
CA ALA A 35 -13.54 -1.60 10.81
C ALA A 35 -14.18 -0.22 11.04
N THR A 36 -14.39 0.52 9.97
CA THR A 36 -15.00 1.87 10.01
C THR A 36 -16.17 2.02 9.05
N SER A 37 -16.14 1.32 7.91
CA SER A 37 -17.19 1.41 6.90
C SER A 37 -17.25 0.14 6.04
N ARG A 38 -18.18 0.13 5.09
CA ARG A 38 -18.26 -0.86 4.01
C ARG A 38 -18.22 -0.13 2.67
N ASP A 39 -17.58 -0.74 1.68
CA ASP A 39 -17.62 -0.24 0.32
C ASP A 39 -18.97 -0.56 -0.36
N ARG A 40 -19.13 -0.16 -1.62
CA ARG A 40 -20.36 -0.42 -2.39
C ARG A 40 -20.62 -1.90 -2.66
N SER A 41 -19.59 -2.75 -2.61
CA SER A 41 -19.73 -4.22 -2.75
C SER A 41 -20.09 -4.90 -1.43
N GLY A 42 -20.10 -4.18 -0.30
CA GLY A 42 -20.34 -4.71 1.04
C GLY A 42 -19.08 -5.17 1.77
N SER A 43 -17.91 -5.05 1.14
CA SER A 43 -16.61 -5.38 1.69
C SER A 43 -16.21 -4.42 2.81
N THR A 44 -15.65 -4.96 3.90
CA THR A 44 -15.26 -4.18 5.08
C THR A 44 -14.04 -3.31 4.79
N LEU A 45 -14.16 -2.02 5.12
CA LEU A 45 -13.08 -1.05 5.12
C LEU A 45 -12.79 -0.59 6.55
N GLY A 46 -11.53 -0.26 6.82
CA GLY A 46 -11.10 0.14 8.15
C GLY A 46 -9.75 0.81 8.18
N VAL A 47 -9.21 0.91 9.40
CA VAL A 47 -7.93 1.56 9.69
C VAL A 47 -7.11 0.66 10.60
N LEU A 48 -5.79 0.87 10.62
CA LEU A 48 -4.94 0.27 11.64
C LEU A 48 -4.93 1.16 12.88
N VAL A 49 -4.94 0.54 14.05
CA VAL A 49 -4.89 1.22 15.34
C VAL A 49 -3.82 0.60 16.22
N ASP A 50 -3.14 1.41 17.02
CA ASP A 50 -2.21 0.90 18.03
C ASP A 50 -2.94 0.35 19.27
N ALA A 51 -2.18 -0.11 20.26
CA ALA A 51 -2.71 -0.68 21.50
C ALA A 51 -3.54 0.32 22.33
N SER A 52 -3.36 1.63 22.15
CA SER A 52 -4.19 2.67 22.79
C SER A 52 -5.50 2.93 22.03
N GLY A 53 -5.66 2.33 20.85
CA GLY A 53 -6.78 2.59 19.95
C GLY A 53 -6.61 3.84 19.08
N ALA A 54 -5.44 4.48 19.13
CA ALA A 54 -5.11 5.61 18.26
C ALA A 54 -4.87 5.13 16.83
N GLN A 55 -5.39 5.89 15.87
CA GLN A 55 -5.35 5.53 14.46
C GLN A 55 -3.96 5.77 13.86
N GLN A 56 -3.49 4.79 13.09
CA GLN A 56 -2.32 4.89 12.24
C GLN A 56 -2.78 5.03 10.78
N PHE A 57 -2.46 6.18 10.19
CA PHE A 57 -2.88 6.55 8.85
C PHE A 57 -1.97 5.91 7.80
N LEU A 58 -2.54 5.07 6.95
CA LEU A 58 -1.82 4.58 5.77
C LEU A 58 -1.78 5.67 4.71
N VAL A 59 -0.58 6.04 4.28
CA VAL A 59 -0.33 7.06 3.26
C VAL A 59 0.81 6.60 2.34
N ILE A 60 0.97 7.27 1.19
CA ILE A 60 2.13 7.09 0.32
C ILE A 60 3.10 8.25 0.61
N ALA A 61 4.29 7.94 1.10
CA ALA A 61 5.33 8.95 1.35
C ALA A 61 5.95 9.41 0.02
N THR A 62 5.89 10.72 -0.25
CA THR A 62 6.53 11.49 -1.36
C THR A 62 6.52 10.83 -2.75
N GLY A 63 5.83 11.46 -3.71
CA GLY A 63 5.85 11.09 -5.14
C GLY A 63 4.47 10.88 -5.78
N GLY A 64 3.37 11.00 -5.03
CA GLY A 64 2.02 10.80 -5.56
C GLY A 64 1.61 9.33 -5.50
N GLU A 65 1.14 8.75 -6.62
CA GLU A 65 0.92 7.30 -6.73
C GLU A 65 2.23 6.51 -6.83
N GLU A 66 3.32 7.21 -7.09
CA GLU A 66 4.68 6.71 -7.05
C GLU A 66 5.24 6.99 -5.64
N GLY A 67 5.72 5.99 -4.93
CA GLY A 67 6.24 6.21 -3.58
C GLY A 67 6.28 4.96 -2.73
N THR A 68 6.48 5.14 -1.43
CA THR A 68 6.52 4.03 -0.47
C THR A 68 5.33 4.12 0.47
N TRP A 69 4.63 2.99 0.65
CA TRP A 69 3.60 2.90 1.67
C TRP A 69 4.20 3.12 3.06
N THR A 70 3.58 3.98 3.86
CA THR A 70 3.99 4.25 5.24
C THR A 70 2.79 4.43 6.16
N LEU A 71 3.01 4.21 7.45
CA LEU A 71 2.05 4.50 8.52
C LEU A 71 2.49 5.76 9.25
N ALA A 72 1.55 6.68 9.43
CA ALA A 72 1.77 7.90 10.18
C ALA A 72 0.79 7.97 11.36
N SER A 73 1.29 8.32 12.55
CA SER A 73 0.46 8.51 13.74
C SER A 73 -0.30 9.85 13.73
N ALA A 74 0.19 10.82 12.96
CA ALA A 74 -0.48 12.07 12.66
C ALA A 74 -0.53 12.25 11.14
N LEU A 75 -1.69 12.66 10.61
CA LEU A 75 -1.86 12.83 9.18
C LEU A 75 -1.01 14.02 8.68
N PRO A 76 -0.05 13.81 7.75
CA PRO A 76 0.74 14.90 7.22
C PRO A 76 -0.12 15.91 6.46
N VAL A 77 0.22 17.19 6.57
CA VAL A 77 -0.51 18.27 5.89
C VAL A 77 -0.52 18.03 4.38
N GLY A 78 -1.70 18.12 3.78
CA GLY A 78 -1.88 17.94 2.33
C GLY A 78 -1.97 16.49 1.86
N LEU A 79 -1.89 15.50 2.76
CA LEU A 79 -2.13 14.10 2.42
C LEU A 79 -3.53 13.63 2.84
N VAL A 80 -4.10 12.74 2.03
CA VAL A 80 -5.36 12.06 2.32
C VAL A 80 -5.04 10.60 2.63
N PRO A 81 -5.49 10.05 3.78
CA PRO A 81 -5.19 8.67 4.14
C PRO A 81 -6.00 7.68 3.31
N PHE A 82 -5.45 6.49 3.16
CA PHE A 82 -6.14 5.35 2.57
C PHE A 82 -6.81 4.53 3.68
N LEU A 83 -8.07 4.17 3.47
CA LEU A 83 -8.69 3.07 4.23
C LEU A 83 -8.12 1.74 3.76
N LEU A 84 -8.15 0.72 4.61
CA LEU A 84 -7.72 -0.63 4.28
C LEU A 84 -8.93 -1.54 4.10
N TYR A 85 -8.94 -2.31 3.01
CA TYR A 85 -9.72 -3.54 3.02
C TYR A 85 -9.19 -4.47 4.11
N GLU A 86 -10.08 -5.22 4.74
CA GLU A 86 -9.70 -6.16 5.80
C GLU A 86 -8.63 -7.17 5.33
N SER A 87 -8.72 -7.66 4.09
CA SER A 87 -7.71 -8.54 3.49
C SER A 87 -6.33 -7.87 3.38
N ALA A 88 -6.28 -6.61 2.98
CA ALA A 88 -5.03 -5.83 2.92
C ALA A 88 -4.45 -5.57 4.31
N ALA A 89 -5.30 -5.29 5.30
CA ALA A 89 -4.87 -5.17 6.68
C ALA A 89 -4.31 -6.51 7.20
N ASN A 90 -4.89 -7.65 6.83
CA ASN A 90 -4.37 -8.95 7.25
C ASN A 90 -3.00 -9.26 6.65
N VAL A 91 -2.83 -8.99 5.35
CA VAL A 91 -1.54 -9.16 4.65
C VAL A 91 -0.47 -8.23 5.21
N LEU A 92 -0.77 -6.96 5.47
CA LEU A 92 0.20 -6.02 6.05
C LEU A 92 0.67 -6.43 7.45
N ARG A 93 -0.24 -6.98 8.27
CA ARG A 93 0.05 -7.33 9.66
C ARG A 93 0.73 -8.69 9.82
N GLY A 94 0.50 -9.62 8.91
CA GLY A 94 0.99 -11.00 9.03
C GLY A 94 1.92 -11.46 7.91
N GLY A 95 2.14 -10.64 6.89
CA GLY A 95 2.98 -10.97 5.74
C GLY A 95 4.46 -10.68 5.97
N SER A 96 5.29 -11.26 5.10
CA SER A 96 6.74 -11.03 5.05
C SER A 96 7.14 -10.44 3.72
N LEU A 97 8.05 -9.47 3.71
CA LEU A 97 8.51 -8.84 2.48
C LEU A 97 9.40 -9.82 1.68
N SER A 98 9.08 -9.99 0.41
CA SER A 98 9.90 -10.71 -0.57
C SER A 98 10.93 -9.79 -1.24
N GLU A 99 11.95 -10.35 -1.87
CA GLU A 99 13.02 -9.58 -2.54
C GLU A 99 12.50 -8.69 -3.69
N ASP A 100 11.40 -9.10 -4.35
CA ASP A 100 10.75 -8.35 -5.43
C ASP A 100 9.81 -7.23 -4.94
N GLY A 101 9.72 -7.00 -3.62
CA GLY A 101 8.87 -5.97 -3.00
C GLY A 101 7.41 -6.39 -2.80
N SER A 102 7.06 -7.63 -3.17
CA SER A 102 5.78 -8.24 -2.81
C SER A 102 5.77 -8.75 -1.37
N ILE A 103 4.62 -9.23 -0.92
CA ILE A 103 4.38 -9.72 0.42
C ILE A 103 3.96 -11.19 0.33
N ASP A 104 4.77 -12.07 0.90
CA ASP A 104 4.40 -13.47 1.10
C ASP A 104 3.46 -13.57 2.33
N TYR A 105 2.29 -14.16 2.14
CA TYR A 105 1.29 -14.36 3.19
C TYR A 105 0.48 -15.65 2.94
N TYR A 106 0.45 -16.55 3.93
CA TYR A 106 -0.22 -17.86 3.83
C TYR A 106 0.06 -18.65 2.53
N GLY A 107 1.33 -18.68 2.09
CA GLY A 107 1.75 -19.44 0.91
C GLY A 107 1.43 -18.79 -0.45
N ALA A 108 0.88 -17.58 -0.44
CA ALA A 108 0.58 -16.79 -1.62
C ALA A 108 1.34 -15.46 -1.62
N ARG A 109 1.40 -14.80 -2.77
CA ARG A 109 2.14 -13.56 -2.98
C ARG A 109 1.22 -12.41 -3.32
N TYR A 110 1.37 -11.30 -2.60
CA TYR A 110 0.48 -10.14 -2.69
C TYR A 110 1.25 -8.84 -2.85
N THR A 111 0.61 -7.86 -3.47
CA THR A 111 1.06 -6.46 -3.51
C THR A 111 -0.06 -5.57 -2.98
N ILE A 112 0.31 -4.51 -2.25
CA ILE A 112 -0.64 -3.49 -1.80
C ILE A 112 -0.81 -2.44 -2.90
N GLU A 113 -2.05 -2.25 -3.32
CA GLU A 113 -2.42 -1.31 -4.38
C GLU A 113 -3.34 -0.22 -3.87
N SER A 114 -3.15 0.99 -4.40
CA SER A 114 -4.11 2.07 -4.25
C SER A 114 -5.37 1.77 -5.07
N TRP A 115 -6.52 2.17 -4.54
CA TRP A 115 -7.81 2.08 -5.18
C TRP A 115 -8.61 3.34 -4.87
N PHE A 116 -9.34 3.85 -5.86
CA PHE A 116 -10.23 4.98 -5.70
C PHE A 116 -11.53 4.72 -6.44
N ASP A 117 -12.66 4.81 -5.75
CA ASP A 117 -13.98 4.53 -6.33
C ASP A 117 -14.78 5.79 -6.69
N GLY A 118 -14.12 6.97 -6.67
CA GLY A 118 -14.73 8.28 -6.85
C GLY A 118 -15.04 9.00 -5.54
N ASN A 119 -15.17 8.28 -4.43
CA ASN A 119 -15.49 8.84 -3.11
C ASN A 119 -14.49 8.40 -2.03
N THR A 120 -14.01 7.16 -2.09
CA THR A 120 -13.16 6.53 -1.08
C THR A 120 -11.81 6.13 -1.66
N ARG A 121 -10.73 6.57 -1.00
CA ARG A 121 -9.38 6.06 -1.23
C ARG A 121 -9.15 4.86 -0.32
N ALA A 122 -8.85 3.71 -0.92
CA ALA A 122 -8.61 2.47 -0.22
C ALA A 122 -7.32 1.79 -0.69
N ALA A 123 -6.72 0.98 0.17
CA ALA A 123 -5.64 0.07 -0.15
C ALA A 123 -6.19 -1.36 -0.18
N LYS A 124 -5.95 -2.06 -1.29
CA LYS A 124 -6.36 -3.45 -1.51
C LYS A 124 -5.14 -4.32 -1.80
N VAL A 125 -5.30 -5.63 -1.71
CA VAL A 125 -4.30 -6.59 -2.19
C VAL A 125 -4.59 -6.99 -3.63
N SER A 126 -3.55 -7.12 -4.43
CA SER A 126 -3.57 -7.83 -5.71
C SER A 126 -2.54 -8.96 -5.67
N GLY A 127 -2.80 -10.06 -6.36
CA GLY A 127 -1.96 -11.26 -6.30
C GLY A 127 -2.78 -12.54 -6.38
N SER A 128 -2.10 -13.66 -6.54
CA SER A 128 -2.70 -14.99 -6.67
C SER A 128 -2.13 -15.93 -5.61
N ALA A 129 -3.01 -16.74 -5.04
CA ALA A 129 -2.68 -17.97 -4.32
C ALA A 129 -2.54 -19.14 -5.30
#